data_AF-A0A1H7ST58-F1
#
_entry.id   AF-A0A1H7ST58-F1
#
_cell.length_a   1.000
_cell.length_b   1.000
_cell.length_c   1.000
_cell.angle_alpha   90.00
_cell.angle_beta   90.00
_cell.angle_gamma   90.00
#
_symmetry.space_group_name_H-M   'P 1'
#
loop_
_entity.id
_entity.type
_entity.pdbx_description
1 polymer ?
#
loop_
_entity_poly.entity_id
_entity_poly.type
_entity_poly.pdbx_seq_one_letter_code
_entity_poly.pdbx_strand_id
1 'polypeptide(L)'
;MNSPSHAESLSRRRLPRWIALGWVSVLSFVAWRHVPLAQASHSHNGSYQVHISTIHGNDGTSTTPGPQDEQYCILPLTAAVNATQIANLIEETLAKMGAGQMWDGTGAWRVDLWRAAKFCNQYDSATRATIGIEYQIADSWASVCGGDLYSCVVQSNPVVDPVNGHTHFKWMYSHLKAQHLSTDVTRARKFINHETGHVLGLKDPSGPNDCSHSVMHNDLYSNYGCLDKVWYPTPNDVASVTKIQDRRN
;
A
#
# COMPACT_ATOMS: atom_id res chain seq x y z
N MET A 1 6.35 37.90 -81.38
CA MET A 1 6.02 36.46 -81.23
C MET A 1 6.87 35.91 -80.11
N ASN A 2 6.27 35.61 -78.95
CA ASN A 2 6.59 34.46 -78.07
C ASN A 2 5.86 34.62 -76.71
N SER A 3 4.93 33.70 -76.54
CA SER A 3 4.21 33.11 -75.40
C SER A 3 3.97 33.86 -74.07
N PRO A 4 2.75 33.72 -73.50
CA PRO A 4 2.38 34.18 -72.16
C PRO A 4 2.82 33.18 -71.08
N SER A 5 3.24 33.67 -69.92
CA SER A 5 3.42 32.86 -68.71
C SER A 5 2.11 32.75 -67.94
N HIS A 6 1.50 31.56 -68.01
CA HIS A 6 0.43 31.14 -67.12
C HIS A 6 0.96 30.98 -65.69
N ALA A 7 0.49 31.80 -64.76
CA ALA A 7 0.61 31.54 -63.34
C ALA A 7 -0.59 30.68 -62.91
N GLU A 8 -0.37 29.38 -62.74
CA GLU A 8 -1.34 28.46 -62.16
C GLU A 8 -1.54 28.81 -60.67
N SER A 9 -2.77 29.20 -60.31
CA SER A 9 -3.18 29.33 -58.92
C SER A 9 -3.32 27.92 -58.32
N LEU A 10 -2.41 27.52 -57.45
CA LEU A 10 -2.57 26.30 -56.65
C LEU A 10 -3.73 26.49 -55.67
N SER A 11 -4.85 25.85 -55.99
CA SER A 11 -6.02 25.69 -55.13
C SER A 11 -5.60 25.03 -53.82
N ARG A 12 -5.59 25.80 -52.71
CA ARG A 12 -5.51 25.26 -51.35
C ARG A 12 -6.78 24.45 -51.08
N ARG A 13 -6.72 23.14 -51.34
CA ARG A 13 -7.71 22.18 -50.85
C ARG A 13 -7.70 22.19 -49.32
N ARG A 14 -8.66 22.90 -48.72
CA ARG A 14 -8.97 22.81 -47.30
C ARG A 14 -9.57 21.42 -47.06
N LEU A 15 -8.84 20.57 -46.35
CA LEU A 15 -9.37 19.29 -45.89
C LEU A 15 -10.58 19.53 -44.97
N PRO A 16 -11.68 18.77 -45.15
CA PRO A 16 -12.89 18.97 -44.38
C PRO A 16 -12.71 18.66 -42.89
N ARG A 17 -13.20 19.56 -42.03
CA ARG A 17 -13.04 19.55 -40.56
C ARG A 17 -13.58 18.29 -39.85
N TRP A 18 -14.42 17.48 -40.50
CA TRP A 18 -14.97 16.27 -39.91
C TRP A 18 -14.00 15.09 -39.89
N ILE A 19 -12.96 15.09 -40.73
CA ILE A 19 -11.90 14.07 -40.67
C ILE A 19 -11.06 14.26 -39.39
N ALA A 20 -10.85 15.50 -38.93
CA ALA A 20 -10.08 15.78 -37.72
C ALA A 20 -10.75 15.28 -36.43
N LEU A 21 -12.09 15.25 -36.37
CA LEU A 21 -12.83 14.80 -35.17
C LEU A 21 -12.87 13.28 -35.04
N GLY A 22 -12.86 12.53 -36.15
CA GLY A 22 -12.81 11.06 -36.11
C GLY A 22 -11.49 10.53 -35.54
N TRP A 23 -10.37 11.20 -35.83
CA TRP A 23 -9.05 10.79 -35.33
C TRP A 23 -8.84 11.08 -33.84
N VAL A 24 -9.43 12.16 -33.30
CA VAL A 24 -9.33 12.46 -31.86
C VAL A 24 -10.04 11.38 -31.03
N SER A 25 -11.20 10.89 -31.48
CA SER A 25 -11.95 9.82 -30.80
C SER A 25 -11.23 8.48 -30.83
N VAL A 26 -10.65 8.12 -31.99
CA VAL A 26 -9.88 6.86 -32.15
C VAL A 26 -8.56 6.92 -31.37
N LEU A 27 -7.86 8.05 -31.37
CA LEU A 27 -6.65 8.23 -30.58
C LEU A 27 -6.93 8.22 -29.07
N SER A 28 -8.08 8.74 -28.61
CA SER A 28 -8.47 8.67 -27.20
C SER A 28 -8.81 7.24 -26.76
N PHE A 29 -9.43 6.45 -27.64
CA PHE A 29 -9.77 5.05 -27.34
C PHE A 29 -8.56 4.11 -27.41
N VAL A 30 -7.61 4.37 -28.32
CA VAL A 30 -6.35 3.62 -28.43
C VAL A 30 -5.36 4.02 -27.32
N ALA A 31 -5.31 5.31 -26.94
CA ALA A 31 -4.52 5.74 -25.79
C ALA A 31 -5.03 5.12 -24.47
N TRP A 32 -6.34 4.88 -24.33
CA TRP A 32 -6.88 4.22 -23.13
C TRP A 32 -6.58 2.72 -23.07
N ARG A 33 -6.39 2.04 -24.23
CA ARG A 33 -5.95 0.64 -24.29
C ARG A 33 -4.43 0.45 -24.15
N HIS A 34 -3.66 1.53 -24.22
CA HIS A 34 -2.21 1.51 -24.09
C HIS A 34 -1.68 2.40 -22.97
N VAL A 35 -2.53 2.81 -22.02
CA VAL A 35 -2.02 3.11 -20.68
C VAL A 35 -1.41 1.79 -20.21
N PRO A 36 -0.08 1.69 -20.01
CA PRO A 36 0.47 0.53 -19.35
C PRO A 36 -0.31 0.40 -18.05
N LEU A 37 -0.92 -0.75 -17.79
CA LEU A 37 -1.27 -1.09 -16.42
C LEU A 37 -0.01 -0.78 -15.62
N ALA A 38 -0.03 0.29 -14.83
CA ALA A 38 1.04 0.59 -13.91
C ALA A 38 1.05 -0.57 -12.93
N GLN A 39 1.81 -1.61 -13.28
CA GLN A 39 2.08 -2.73 -12.41
C GLN A 39 3.04 -2.19 -11.37
N ALA A 40 2.50 -1.90 -10.19
CA ALA A 40 3.01 -2.47 -8.96
C ALA A 40 2.24 -1.94 -7.74
N SER A 41 1.50 -2.86 -7.14
CA SER A 41 1.44 -3.12 -5.71
C SER A 41 1.24 -4.64 -5.65
N HIS A 42 2.33 -5.37 -5.89
CA HIS A 42 2.29 -6.81 -6.12
C HIS A 42 1.80 -7.53 -4.85
N SER A 43 1.00 -8.57 -5.00
CA SER A 43 0.50 -9.36 -3.88
C SER A 43 1.19 -10.72 -3.78
N HIS A 44 1.08 -11.35 -2.61
CA HIS A 44 1.27 -12.80 -2.51
C HIS A 44 0.12 -13.51 -3.24
N ASN A 45 0.46 -14.45 -4.13
CA ASN A 45 -0.49 -15.25 -4.90
C ASN A 45 -0.19 -16.73 -4.65
N GLY A 46 -1.17 -17.61 -4.86
CA GLY A 46 -1.05 -19.05 -4.65
C GLY A 46 -1.52 -19.50 -3.26
N SER A 47 -1.10 -20.70 -2.85
CA SER A 47 -1.58 -21.37 -1.63
C SER A 47 -1.05 -20.78 -0.32
N TYR A 48 -0.06 -19.89 -0.39
CA TYR A 48 0.55 -19.23 0.76
C TYR A 48 0.52 -17.72 0.55
N GLN A 49 -0.44 -17.04 1.18
CA GLN A 49 -0.65 -15.60 1.08
C GLN A 49 -0.30 -14.95 2.42
N VAL A 50 0.66 -14.01 2.40
CA VAL A 50 1.12 -13.35 3.62
C VAL A 50 0.24 -12.13 3.86
N HIS A 51 -0.89 -12.27 4.56
CA HIS A 51 -1.69 -11.14 5.04
C HIS A 51 -2.45 -11.52 6.32
N ILE A 52 -2.92 -10.49 7.05
CA ILE A 52 -3.78 -10.66 8.23
C ILE A 52 -5.09 -11.37 7.87
N SER A 53 -5.57 -12.26 8.74
CA SER A 53 -6.73 -13.10 8.44
C SER A 53 -8.06 -12.38 8.50
N THR A 54 -8.15 -11.31 9.30
CA THR A 54 -9.38 -10.52 9.49
C THR A 54 -9.76 -9.71 8.26
N ILE A 55 -8.82 -9.48 7.33
CA ILE A 55 -8.99 -8.62 6.14
C ILE A 55 -10.12 -9.07 5.19
N HIS A 56 -10.61 -10.29 5.37
CA HIS A 56 -11.71 -10.85 4.60
C HIS A 56 -13.10 -10.60 5.19
N GLY A 57 -13.12 -10.19 6.44
CA GLY A 57 -14.30 -9.85 7.21
C GLY A 57 -14.63 -8.36 7.12
N ASN A 58 -15.78 -7.97 7.67
CA ASN A 58 -16.23 -6.60 7.71
C ASN A 58 -17.32 -6.45 8.78
N ASP A 59 -17.08 -5.65 9.82
CA ASP A 59 -18.11 -5.28 10.79
C ASP A 59 -18.80 -3.94 10.47
N GLY A 60 -18.48 -3.34 9.32
CA GLY A 60 -19.11 -2.15 8.76
C GLY A 60 -18.39 -0.86 9.13
N THR A 61 -19.13 0.25 9.18
CA THR A 61 -18.59 1.58 9.55
C THR A 61 -18.80 1.87 11.04
N SER A 62 -18.60 0.85 11.87
CA SER A 62 -18.84 0.94 13.32
C SER A 62 -17.98 2.05 13.93
N THR A 63 -18.43 2.65 15.04
CA THR A 63 -17.60 3.58 15.84
C THR A 63 -16.82 2.86 16.94
N THR A 64 -16.91 1.53 17.00
CA THR A 64 -16.22 0.66 17.96
C THR A 64 -15.68 -0.58 17.26
N PRO A 65 -14.51 -1.11 17.67
CA PRO A 65 -13.92 -2.29 17.06
C PRO A 65 -14.80 -3.52 17.24
N GLY A 66 -15.06 -4.22 16.15
CA GLY A 66 -15.71 -5.51 16.05
C GLY A 66 -14.72 -6.68 15.93
N PRO A 67 -15.22 -7.93 15.95
CA PRO A 67 -14.41 -9.15 15.88
C PRO A 67 -13.72 -9.41 14.52
N GLN A 68 -14.10 -8.71 13.46
CA GLN A 68 -13.55 -8.82 12.11
C GLN A 68 -12.68 -7.63 11.72
N ASP A 69 -12.53 -6.64 12.61
CA ASP A 69 -11.72 -5.46 12.35
C ASP A 69 -10.24 -5.71 12.69
N GLU A 70 -9.35 -5.01 11.98
CA GLU A 70 -7.90 -5.06 12.19
C GLU A 70 -7.48 -4.27 13.43
N GLN A 71 -7.73 -4.83 14.60
CA GLN A 71 -7.22 -4.27 15.85
C GLN A 71 -5.68 -4.40 15.93
N TYR A 72 -5.01 -3.30 16.28
CA TYR A 72 -3.57 -3.24 16.46
C TYR A 72 -3.15 -2.62 17.78
N CYS A 73 -1.99 -3.02 18.31
CA CYS A 73 -1.36 -2.36 19.45
C CYS A 73 0.09 -1.98 19.16
N ILE A 74 0.65 -1.12 20.00
CA ILE A 74 2.03 -0.64 19.89
C ILE A 74 2.87 -1.24 21.03
N LEU A 75 4.06 -1.73 20.72
CA LEU A 75 5.04 -2.24 21.68
C LEU A 75 6.38 -1.48 21.55
N PRO A 76 6.62 -0.44 22.36
CA PRO A 76 7.92 0.20 22.44
C PRO A 76 8.88 -0.67 23.27
N LEU A 77 10.04 -1.04 22.73
CA LEU A 77 11.04 -1.84 23.44
C LEU A 77 12.23 -1.00 23.92
N THR A 78 13.04 -0.49 22.99
CA THR A 78 14.26 0.26 23.33
C THR A 78 14.31 1.66 22.76
N ALA A 79 13.30 2.06 21.98
CA ALA A 79 13.31 3.29 21.21
C ALA A 79 13.57 4.51 22.11
N ALA A 80 14.59 5.31 21.75
CA ALA A 80 14.82 6.65 22.34
C ALA A 80 13.66 7.63 22.08
N VAL A 81 12.68 7.23 21.28
CA VAL A 81 11.52 8.02 20.86
C VAL A 81 10.36 7.78 21.83
N ASN A 82 9.63 8.84 22.18
CA ASN A 82 8.49 8.75 23.08
C ASN A 82 7.40 7.81 22.53
N ALA A 83 7.08 6.77 23.29
CA ALA A 83 6.10 5.75 22.91
C ALA A 83 4.72 6.31 22.54
N THR A 84 4.24 7.31 23.28
CA THR A 84 2.96 7.97 23.01
C THR A 84 3.00 8.74 21.71
N GLN A 85 4.11 9.43 21.41
CA GLN A 85 4.28 10.15 20.14
C GLN A 85 4.28 9.18 18.96
N ILE A 86 5.01 8.07 19.04
CA ILE A 86 5.01 7.04 17.98
C ILE A 86 3.60 6.48 17.79
N ALA A 87 2.92 6.12 18.88
CA ALA A 87 1.62 5.50 18.78
C ALA A 87 0.57 6.46 18.17
N ASN A 88 0.64 7.75 18.51
CA ASN A 88 -0.20 8.77 17.89
C ASN A 88 0.15 8.97 16.42
N LEU A 89 1.44 8.93 16.05
CA LEU A 89 1.86 9.03 14.66
C LEU A 89 1.37 7.84 13.82
N ILE A 90 1.49 6.62 14.34
CA ILE A 90 0.96 5.40 13.68
C ILE A 90 -0.55 5.55 13.47
N GLU A 91 -1.29 5.90 14.52
CA GLU A 91 -2.74 6.08 14.44
C GLU A 91 -3.15 7.18 13.47
N GLU A 92 -2.45 8.32 13.49
CA GLU A 92 -2.69 9.41 12.56
C GLU A 92 -2.48 8.96 11.11
N THR A 93 -1.39 8.25 10.85
CA THR A 93 -0.99 7.76 9.52
C THR A 93 -2.00 6.76 8.96
N LEU A 94 -2.47 5.84 9.81
CA LEU A 94 -3.27 4.70 9.38
C LEU A 94 -4.76 5.00 9.28
N ALA A 95 -5.29 5.90 10.12
CA ALA A 95 -6.73 6.07 10.31
C ALA A 95 -7.24 7.52 10.43
N LYS A 96 -6.36 8.54 10.51
CA LYS A 96 -6.80 9.94 10.70
C LYS A 96 -6.33 10.91 9.61
N MET A 97 -5.75 10.40 8.52
CA MET A 97 -5.39 11.22 7.36
C MET A 97 -6.62 11.52 6.49
N GLY A 98 -6.44 12.36 5.47
CA GLY A 98 -7.50 12.61 4.49
C GLY A 98 -7.89 11.33 3.73
N ALA A 99 -9.15 11.24 3.33
CA ALA A 99 -9.63 10.14 2.49
C ALA A 99 -8.74 9.99 1.24
N GLY A 100 -8.24 8.77 1.00
CA GLY A 100 -7.28 8.47 -0.06
C GLY A 100 -5.80 8.61 0.31
N GLN A 101 -5.48 8.87 1.59
CA GLN A 101 -4.10 8.87 2.10
C GLN A 101 -3.88 7.90 3.26
N MET A 102 -4.88 7.10 3.60
CA MET A 102 -4.85 6.15 4.72
C MET A 102 -5.32 4.77 4.28
N TRP A 103 -4.96 3.75 5.05
CA TRP A 103 -5.39 2.37 4.83
C TRP A 103 -6.79 2.10 5.37
N ASP A 104 -7.15 2.77 6.47
CA ASP A 104 -8.45 2.63 7.10
C ASP A 104 -9.62 2.97 6.16
N GLY A 105 -10.68 2.18 6.22
CA GLY A 105 -11.86 2.27 5.37
C GLY A 105 -11.67 1.75 3.94
N THR A 106 -10.50 1.22 3.58
CA THR A 106 -10.28 0.61 2.25
C THR A 106 -11.03 -0.71 2.12
N GLY A 107 -11.39 -1.09 0.88
CA GLY A 107 -12.10 -2.34 0.63
C GLY A 107 -13.54 -2.38 1.11
N ALA A 108 -14.23 -1.23 1.14
CA ALA A 108 -15.54 -1.08 1.76
C ALA A 108 -15.53 -1.44 3.26
N TRP A 109 -14.53 -0.92 4.00
CA TRP A 109 -14.33 -1.15 5.45
C TRP A 109 -13.93 -2.58 5.83
N ARG A 110 -13.34 -3.32 4.90
CA ARG A 110 -12.66 -4.59 5.17
C ARG A 110 -11.22 -4.42 5.65
N VAL A 111 -10.65 -3.22 5.49
CA VAL A 111 -9.53 -2.77 6.30
C VAL A 111 -10.13 -1.73 7.22
N ASP A 112 -10.29 -2.10 8.48
CA ASP A 112 -10.81 -1.24 9.54
C ASP A 112 -9.82 -1.25 10.71
N LEU A 113 -8.94 -0.25 10.75
CA LEU A 113 -7.74 -0.26 11.59
C LEU A 113 -8.02 0.41 12.94
N TRP A 114 -8.15 -0.41 13.98
CA TRP A 114 -8.43 0.07 15.34
C TRP A 114 -7.22 -0.01 16.26
N ARG A 115 -6.78 1.15 16.77
CA ARG A 115 -5.78 1.16 17.83
C ARG A 115 -6.39 0.66 19.14
N ALA A 116 -5.77 -0.36 19.72
CA ALA A 116 -6.08 -0.84 21.06
C ALA A 116 -5.79 0.25 22.12
N ALA A 117 -6.62 0.30 23.17
CA ALA A 117 -6.57 1.35 24.20
C ALA A 117 -5.25 1.40 25.00
N LYS A 118 -4.49 0.31 25.05
CA LYS A 118 -3.23 0.20 25.79
C LYS A 118 -2.08 -0.25 24.88
N PHE A 119 -0.84 -0.06 25.34
CA PHE A 119 0.32 -0.68 24.70
C PHE A 119 0.27 -2.20 24.85
N CYS A 120 0.87 -2.94 23.91
CA CYS A 120 0.76 -4.40 23.86
C CYS A 120 1.21 -5.08 25.16
N ASN A 121 2.26 -4.57 25.81
CA ASN A 121 2.82 -5.09 27.06
C ASN A 121 1.96 -4.79 28.31
N GLN A 122 0.86 -4.05 28.17
CA GLN A 122 -0.05 -3.71 29.26
C GLN A 122 -1.31 -4.60 29.27
N TYR A 123 -1.48 -5.45 28.27
CA TYR A 123 -2.51 -6.48 28.23
C TYR A 123 -1.97 -7.79 28.82
N ASP A 124 -2.84 -8.57 29.46
CA ASP A 124 -2.52 -9.96 29.77
C ASP A 124 -2.39 -10.78 28.47
N SER A 125 -1.78 -11.97 28.57
CA SER A 125 -1.51 -12.81 27.40
C SER A 125 -2.77 -13.23 26.64
N ALA A 126 -3.90 -13.42 27.32
CA ALA A 126 -5.14 -13.86 26.68
C ALA A 126 -5.77 -12.74 25.85
N THR A 127 -5.80 -11.53 26.40
CA THR A 127 -6.30 -10.33 25.72
C THR A 127 -5.36 -9.92 24.59
N ARG A 128 -4.04 -9.94 24.81
CA ARG A 128 -3.06 -9.62 23.76
C ARG A 128 -3.19 -10.59 22.56
N ALA A 129 -3.50 -11.87 22.80
CA ALA A 129 -3.66 -12.86 21.74
C ALA A 129 -4.90 -12.64 20.84
N THR A 130 -5.82 -11.73 21.21
CA THR A 130 -6.93 -11.30 20.34
C THR A 130 -6.57 -10.17 19.40
N ILE A 131 -5.42 -9.50 19.61
CA ILE A 131 -4.95 -8.41 18.76
C ILE A 131 -4.20 -9.01 17.57
N GLY A 132 -4.63 -8.68 16.35
CA GLY A 132 -4.09 -9.28 15.12
C GLY A 132 -2.76 -8.67 14.68
N ILE A 133 -2.54 -7.38 14.99
CA ILE A 133 -1.39 -6.62 14.50
C ILE A 133 -0.63 -6.00 15.67
N GLU A 134 0.69 -6.17 15.69
CA GLU A 134 1.56 -5.46 16.64
C GLU A 134 2.61 -4.63 15.91
N TYR A 135 2.65 -3.34 16.21
CA TYR A 135 3.76 -2.47 15.81
C TYR A 135 4.81 -2.48 16.92
N GLN A 136 5.92 -3.17 16.69
CA GLN A 136 7.03 -3.27 17.62
C GLN A 136 8.12 -2.27 17.24
N ILE A 137 8.55 -1.42 18.18
CA ILE A 137 9.54 -0.38 17.92
C ILE A 137 10.78 -0.57 18.78
N ALA A 138 11.92 -0.68 18.12
CA ALA A 138 13.24 -0.81 18.74
C ALA A 138 14.29 -0.07 17.90
N ASP A 139 15.48 0.11 18.46
CA ASP A 139 16.59 0.74 17.73
C ASP A 139 17.16 -0.17 16.65
N SER A 140 17.06 -1.49 16.87
CA SER A 140 17.53 -2.53 15.95
C SER A 140 16.59 -3.72 15.91
N TRP A 141 16.45 -4.28 14.71
CA TRP A 141 15.72 -5.53 14.45
C TRP A 141 16.57 -6.54 13.68
N ALA A 142 17.91 -6.41 13.72
CA ALA A 142 18.80 -7.20 12.88
C ALA A 142 18.64 -8.72 13.03
N SER A 143 18.33 -9.20 14.25
CA SER A 143 18.08 -10.61 14.53
C SER A 143 16.76 -11.15 13.99
N VAL A 144 15.82 -10.26 13.63
CA VAL A 144 14.47 -10.60 13.15
C VAL A 144 14.35 -10.33 11.66
N CYS A 145 14.75 -9.14 11.21
CA CYS A 145 14.62 -8.68 9.82
C CYS A 145 15.81 -9.07 8.92
N GLY A 146 16.70 -9.97 9.38
CA GLY A 146 17.83 -10.45 8.58
C GLY A 146 18.92 -9.39 8.32
N GLY A 147 18.89 -8.27 9.04
CA GLY A 147 19.85 -7.18 8.90
C GLY A 147 19.34 -5.91 9.58
N ASP A 148 20.25 -4.99 9.89
CA ASP A 148 19.89 -3.76 10.61
C ASP A 148 19.41 -2.63 9.68
N LEU A 149 19.38 -2.84 8.37
CA LEU A 149 18.98 -1.78 7.44
C LEU A 149 17.45 -1.60 7.36
N TYR A 150 16.68 -2.62 7.75
CA TYR A 150 15.28 -2.73 7.36
C TYR A 150 14.35 -2.80 8.57
N SER A 151 13.22 -2.11 8.46
CA SER A 151 12.00 -2.54 9.12
C SER A 151 11.47 -3.78 8.38
N CYS A 152 10.64 -4.60 9.03
CA CYS A 152 10.03 -5.74 8.35
C CYS A 152 8.71 -6.16 9.01
N VAL A 153 7.95 -7.01 8.31
CA VAL A 153 6.80 -7.71 8.88
C VAL A 153 7.11 -9.20 9.04
N VAL A 154 6.78 -9.74 10.21
CA VAL A 154 6.81 -11.17 10.50
C VAL A 154 5.40 -11.65 10.79
N GLN A 155 5.06 -12.82 10.27
CA GLN A 155 3.75 -13.44 10.42
C GLN A 155 3.82 -14.70 11.29
N SER A 156 2.74 -15.01 12.01
CA SER A 156 2.62 -16.20 12.85
C SER A 156 1.19 -16.69 12.93
N ASN A 157 1.02 -17.92 13.41
CA ASN A 157 -0.27 -18.58 13.61
C ASN A 157 -1.07 -18.69 12.28
N PRO A 158 -0.64 -19.60 11.38
CA PRO A 158 -1.28 -19.78 10.09
C PRO A 158 -2.72 -20.27 10.25
N VAL A 159 -3.60 -19.68 9.46
CA VAL A 159 -5.01 -20.02 9.32
C VAL A 159 -5.23 -20.43 7.87
N VAL A 160 -6.09 -21.42 7.63
CA VAL A 160 -6.48 -21.80 6.27
C VAL A 160 -7.80 -21.09 5.96
N ASP A 161 -7.83 -20.34 4.86
CA ASP A 161 -9.06 -19.76 4.35
C ASP A 161 -9.97 -20.88 3.84
N PRO A 162 -11.15 -21.10 4.44
CA PRO A 162 -12.02 -22.21 4.06
C PRO A 162 -12.64 -22.03 2.67
N VAL A 163 -12.58 -20.82 2.09
CA VAL A 163 -13.17 -20.52 0.78
C VAL A 163 -12.22 -20.88 -0.36
N ASN A 164 -10.99 -20.36 -0.32
CA ASN A 164 -10.00 -20.55 -1.39
C ASN A 164 -8.90 -21.58 -1.06
N GLY A 165 -8.83 -22.05 0.18
CA GLY A 165 -7.84 -23.03 0.61
C GLY A 165 -6.40 -22.50 0.71
N HIS A 166 -6.19 -21.17 0.60
CA HIS A 166 -4.88 -20.59 0.86
C HIS A 166 -4.62 -20.38 2.36
N THR A 167 -3.36 -20.31 2.74
CA THR A 167 -2.94 -19.97 4.10
C THR A 167 -2.77 -18.45 4.22
N HIS A 168 -3.28 -17.89 5.32
CA HIS A 168 -3.14 -16.51 5.77
C HIS A 168 -2.87 -16.51 7.29
N PHE A 169 -2.66 -15.36 7.94
CA PHE A 169 -2.07 -15.34 9.29
C PHE A 169 -2.91 -14.61 10.31
N LYS A 170 -3.04 -15.18 11.51
CA LYS A 170 -3.76 -14.54 12.60
C LYS A 170 -2.97 -13.39 13.23
N TRP A 171 -1.65 -13.50 13.29
CA TRP A 171 -0.79 -12.51 13.94
C TRP A 171 0.25 -11.97 12.98
N MET A 172 0.32 -10.65 12.88
CA MET A 172 1.27 -9.90 12.07
C MET A 172 2.04 -8.93 12.97
N TYR A 173 3.37 -8.98 12.91
CA TYR A 173 4.27 -8.16 13.72
C TYR A 173 5.06 -7.24 12.80
N SER A 174 4.75 -5.94 12.85
CA SER A 174 5.50 -4.90 12.15
C SER A 174 6.65 -4.41 13.03
N HIS A 175 7.87 -4.80 12.68
CA HIS A 175 9.09 -4.44 13.36
C HIS A 175 9.67 -3.15 12.78
N LEU A 176 9.33 -2.01 13.40
CA LEU A 176 9.76 -0.69 12.96
C LEU A 176 11.05 -0.26 13.67
N LYS A 177 12.06 0.16 12.91
CA LYS A 177 13.25 0.79 13.51
C LYS A 177 12.93 2.21 13.99
N ALA A 178 13.34 2.54 15.21
CA ALA A 178 13.16 3.87 15.79
C ALA A 178 13.76 4.99 14.92
N GLN A 179 14.91 4.74 14.29
CA GLN A 179 15.58 5.69 13.38
C GLN A 179 14.71 6.05 12.16
N HIS A 180 13.91 5.11 11.65
CA HIS A 180 12.98 5.35 10.54
C HIS A 180 11.82 6.25 10.95
N LEU A 181 11.55 6.35 12.26
CA LEU A 181 10.45 7.13 12.83
C LEU A 181 10.88 8.49 13.40
N SER A 182 12.17 8.71 13.65
CA SER A 182 12.66 9.84 14.45
C SER A 182 13.23 11.02 13.66
N THR A 183 13.33 10.93 12.34
CA THR A 183 14.09 11.88 11.50
C THR A 183 13.19 12.86 10.73
N ASP A 184 12.23 12.34 9.98
CA ASP A 184 11.28 13.11 9.17
C ASP A 184 9.90 12.44 9.27
N VAL A 185 8.85 13.22 9.55
CA VAL A 185 7.47 12.73 9.65
C VAL A 185 7.02 12.06 8.36
N THR A 186 7.38 12.59 7.20
CA THR A 186 7.02 12.01 5.90
C THR A 186 7.69 10.66 5.69
N ARG A 187 8.98 10.56 6.05
CA ARG A 187 9.71 9.29 6.02
C ARG A 187 9.12 8.28 7.01
N ALA A 188 8.79 8.72 8.22
CA ALA A 188 8.16 7.87 9.22
C ALA A 188 6.82 7.31 8.74
N ARG A 189 5.95 8.18 8.20
CA ARG A 189 4.66 7.79 7.60
C ARG A 189 4.84 6.79 6.48
N LYS A 190 5.86 6.98 5.63
CA LYS A 190 6.19 6.04 4.57
C LYS A 190 6.50 4.66 5.11
N PHE A 191 7.40 4.54 6.08
CA PHE A 191 7.73 3.23 6.67
C PHE A 191 6.52 2.60 7.36
N ILE A 192 5.71 3.37 8.08
CA ILE A 192 4.47 2.88 8.69
C ILE A 192 3.52 2.32 7.63
N ASN A 193 3.27 3.07 6.55
CA ASN A 193 2.38 2.62 5.47
C ASN A 193 2.96 1.45 4.67
N HIS A 194 4.27 1.44 4.43
CA HIS A 194 4.99 0.37 3.73
C HIS A 194 4.88 -0.96 4.48
N GLU A 195 5.24 -0.98 5.77
CA GLU A 195 5.11 -2.21 6.57
C GLU A 195 3.65 -2.62 6.73
N THR A 196 2.73 -1.66 6.85
CA THR A 196 1.29 -1.98 6.89
C THR A 196 0.84 -2.60 5.56
N GLY A 197 1.38 -2.16 4.43
CA GLY A 197 1.15 -2.81 3.14
C GLY A 197 1.52 -4.30 3.16
N HIS A 198 2.62 -4.69 3.79
CA HIS A 198 2.98 -6.11 3.99
C HIS A 198 1.99 -6.84 4.91
N VAL A 199 1.51 -6.20 5.99
CA VAL A 199 0.44 -6.76 6.85
C VAL A 199 -0.81 -7.07 6.03
N LEU A 200 -1.13 -6.23 5.05
CA LEU A 200 -2.28 -6.37 4.16
C LEU A 200 -2.00 -7.24 2.92
N GLY A 201 -0.76 -7.72 2.76
CA GLY A 201 -0.34 -8.69 1.74
C GLY A 201 0.22 -8.17 0.45
N LEU A 202 0.63 -6.89 0.45
CA LEU A 202 1.49 -6.35 -0.58
C LEU A 202 2.94 -6.79 -0.39
N LYS A 203 3.67 -6.85 -1.50
CA LYS A 203 5.08 -7.23 -1.57
C LYS A 203 5.95 -6.02 -1.86
N ASP A 204 7.20 -6.21 -1.50
CA ASP A 204 8.30 -5.41 -1.99
C ASP A 204 8.48 -5.52 -3.51
N PRO A 205 9.14 -4.53 -4.13
CA PRO A 205 9.50 -4.61 -5.53
C PRO A 205 10.44 -5.79 -5.77
N SER A 206 10.13 -6.59 -6.78
CA SER A 206 10.94 -7.73 -7.22
C SER A 206 11.98 -7.37 -8.28
N GLY A 207 11.89 -6.17 -8.85
CA GLY A 207 12.87 -5.64 -9.77
C GLY A 207 12.57 -4.22 -10.27
N PRO A 208 13.38 -3.70 -11.21
CA PRO A 208 13.32 -2.30 -11.64
C PRO A 208 12.00 -1.84 -12.27
N ASN A 209 11.24 -2.77 -12.84
CA ASN A 209 9.96 -2.46 -13.47
C ASN A 209 8.84 -2.23 -12.44
N ASP A 210 9.08 -2.60 -11.18
CA ASP A 210 8.06 -2.53 -10.14
C ASP A 210 8.05 -1.13 -9.50
N CYS A 211 9.09 -0.31 -9.68
CA CYS A 211 9.30 0.96 -8.96
C CYS A 211 8.33 2.11 -9.28
N SER A 212 7.12 1.85 -9.79
CA SER A 212 6.12 2.86 -10.14
C SER A 212 5.03 3.02 -9.07
N HIS A 213 4.77 4.28 -8.64
CA HIS A 213 3.59 4.76 -7.90
C HIS A 213 2.97 3.84 -6.82
N SER A 214 3.77 3.37 -5.86
CA SER A 214 3.28 2.61 -4.71
C SER A 214 4.06 2.96 -3.44
N VAL A 215 3.38 2.86 -2.29
CA VAL A 215 4.00 3.02 -0.97
C VAL A 215 4.95 1.88 -0.61
N MET A 216 4.88 0.76 -1.34
CA MET A 216 5.80 -0.37 -1.21
C MET A 216 7.20 -0.08 -1.76
N HIS A 217 7.41 1.07 -2.41
CA HIS A 217 8.70 1.42 -2.99
C HIS A 217 9.38 2.51 -2.16
N ASN A 218 10.49 2.18 -1.50
CA ASN A 218 11.31 3.11 -0.73
C ASN A 218 12.74 3.24 -1.28
N ASP A 219 13.50 4.20 -0.74
CA ASP A 219 14.89 4.50 -1.14
C ASP A 219 15.86 3.34 -0.89
N LEU A 220 15.50 2.36 -0.05
CA LEU A 220 16.28 1.15 0.16
C LEU A 220 16.31 0.25 -1.09
N TYR A 221 15.34 0.41 -2.00
CA TYR A 221 15.32 -0.23 -3.32
C TYR A 221 15.85 0.69 -4.44
N SER A 222 16.68 1.68 -4.10
CA SER A 222 17.27 2.61 -5.09
C SER A 222 18.10 1.90 -6.17
N ASN A 223 18.65 0.72 -5.89
CA ASN A 223 19.28 -0.17 -6.87
C ASN A 223 18.32 -0.67 -7.97
N TYR A 224 17.02 -0.70 -7.69
CA TYR A 224 15.95 -0.97 -8.66
C TYR A 224 15.43 0.32 -9.32
N GLY A 225 15.97 1.49 -8.97
CA GLY A 225 15.48 2.78 -9.46
C GLY A 225 14.23 3.29 -8.73
N CYS A 226 13.89 2.67 -7.59
CA CYS A 226 12.81 3.15 -6.73
C CYS A 226 13.27 4.44 -6.05
N LEU A 227 12.65 5.55 -6.44
CA LEU A 227 12.91 6.87 -5.86
C LEU A 227 11.80 7.23 -4.88
N ASP A 228 12.22 7.80 -3.75
CA ASP A 228 11.38 8.01 -2.58
C ASP A 228 10.38 9.17 -2.75
N LYS A 229 9.22 8.91 -3.39
CA LYS A 229 8.21 9.96 -3.63
C LYS A 229 6.85 9.72 -2.97
N VAL A 230 6.45 8.47 -2.79
CA VAL A 230 5.13 8.09 -2.27
C VAL A 230 5.26 7.62 -0.83
N TRP A 231 4.54 8.26 0.09
CA TRP A 231 4.56 7.94 1.52
C TRP A 231 3.19 7.50 2.06
N TYR A 232 2.17 7.48 1.21
CA TYR A 232 0.80 7.07 1.52
C TYR A 232 0.30 6.03 0.49
N PRO A 233 -0.72 5.22 0.83
CA PRO A 233 -1.25 4.20 -0.08
C PRO A 233 -1.80 4.84 -1.35
N THR A 234 -1.33 4.38 -2.51
CA THR A 234 -1.84 4.87 -3.80
C THR A 234 -3.11 4.14 -4.22
N PRO A 235 -3.85 4.63 -5.23
CA PRO A 235 -4.97 3.89 -5.80
C PRO A 235 -4.60 2.47 -6.27
N ASN A 236 -3.36 2.25 -6.73
CA ASN A 236 -2.88 0.92 -7.10
C ASN A 236 -2.72 0.03 -5.86
N ASP A 237 -2.10 0.56 -4.79
CA ASP A 237 -1.97 -0.13 -3.50
C ASP A 237 -3.34 -0.60 -2.98
N VAL A 238 -4.30 0.34 -2.92
CA VAL A 238 -5.67 0.07 -2.48
C VAL A 238 -6.37 -0.95 -3.37
N ALA A 239 -6.20 -0.87 -4.69
CA ALA A 239 -6.82 -1.82 -5.62
C ALA A 239 -6.30 -3.25 -5.43
N SER A 240 -5.02 -3.43 -5.13
CA SER A 240 -4.45 -4.76 -4.86
C SER A 240 -4.89 -5.30 -3.50
N VAL A 241 -4.92 -4.47 -2.46
CA VAL A 241 -5.51 -4.86 -1.17
C VAL A 241 -6.98 -5.25 -1.34
N THR A 242 -7.75 -4.52 -2.14
CA THR A 242 -9.14 -4.87 -2.47
C THR A 242 -9.26 -6.25 -3.13
N LYS A 243 -8.30 -6.64 -3.97
CA LYS A 243 -8.29 -8.00 -4.54
C LYS A 243 -7.97 -9.08 -3.49
N ILE A 244 -7.03 -8.81 -2.57
CA ILE A 244 -6.71 -9.70 -1.45
C ILE A 244 -7.96 -9.91 -0.60
N GLN A 245 -8.60 -8.81 -0.18
CA GLN A 245 -9.83 -8.79 0.61
C GLN A 245 -10.94 -9.64 0.00
N ASP A 246 -11.16 -9.47 -1.30
CA ASP A 246 -12.16 -10.19 -2.09
C ASP A 246 -11.73 -11.61 -2.46
N ARG A 247 -10.56 -12.08 -2.00
CA ARG A 247 -10.04 -13.42 -2.28
C ARG A 247 -9.81 -13.69 -3.78
N ARG A 248 -9.32 -12.68 -4.51
CA ARG A 248 -9.14 -12.70 -5.98
C ARG A 248 -7.68 -12.83 -6.44
N ASN A 249 -6.76 -13.22 -5.55
CA ASN A 249 -5.32 -13.34 -5.81
C ASN A 249 -4.82 -14.78 -5.84
#